data_AF-A0A1F8SH21-F1
#
_entry.id   AF-A0A1F8SH21-F1
#
_cell.length_a   1.000
_cell.length_b   1.000
_cell.length_c   1.000
_cell.angle_alpha   90.00
_cell.angle_beta   90.00
_cell.angle_gamma   90.00
#
_symmetry.space_group_name_H-M   'P 1'
#
loop_
_entity.id
_entity.type
_entity.pdbx_description
1 polymer ?
#
loop_
_entity_poly.entity_id
_entity_poly.type
_entity_poly.pdbx_seq_one_letter_code
_entity_poly.pdbx_strand_id
1 'polypeptide(L)'
;MTKSSQYFSILIAVCLLLTACDGAASSSGGKTVVITPAIKGNLANLNVGDTIEIQIPTIPTEGFEWVAQDLDTNILVQEGSAVYTEDSSPNSAGGIVTLIFKAAGSGQTNLNLLYVNSSSSLSSDSFGMVVEVK
;
A
#
# COMPACT_ATOMS: atom_id res chain seq x y z
N MET A 1 -18.27 -69.94 17.98
CA MET A 1 -17.63 -69.74 16.66
C MET A 1 -18.64 -69.06 15.76
N THR A 2 -18.42 -67.92 15.10
CA THR A 2 -17.28 -67.00 15.01
C THR A 2 -17.77 -65.83 14.15
N LYS A 3 -17.40 -64.61 14.51
CA LYS A 3 -17.06 -63.50 13.61
C LYS A 3 -18.12 -63.08 12.57
N SER A 4 -19.08 -62.26 12.98
CA SER A 4 -19.82 -61.39 12.05
C SER A 4 -20.06 -59.98 12.63
N SER A 5 -20.04 -59.84 13.95
CA SER A 5 -20.21 -58.56 14.67
C SER A 5 -18.92 -57.78 14.88
N GLN A 6 -18.06 -57.68 13.86
CA GLN A 6 -16.78 -56.93 13.94
C GLN A 6 -16.58 -55.98 12.75
N TYR A 7 -17.35 -56.12 11.67
CA TYR A 7 -17.18 -55.30 10.47
C TYR A 7 -18.08 -54.05 10.47
N PHE A 8 -19.15 -54.03 11.27
CA PHE A 8 -20.07 -52.89 11.31
C PHE A 8 -19.52 -51.70 12.12
N SER A 9 -18.61 -51.95 13.06
CA SER A 9 -18.03 -50.90 13.91
C SER A 9 -16.79 -50.22 13.30
N ILE A 10 -16.19 -50.80 12.26
CA ILE A 10 -14.98 -50.24 11.63
C ILE A 10 -15.33 -49.25 10.50
N LEU A 11 -16.57 -49.25 9.99
CA LEU A 11 -16.97 -48.32 8.93
C LEU A 11 -17.45 -46.94 9.42
N ILE A 12 -17.63 -46.75 10.73
CA ILE A 12 -18.15 -45.49 11.31
C ILE A 12 -17.03 -44.61 11.91
N ALA A 13 -15.82 -45.16 12.10
CA ALA A 13 -14.72 -44.44 12.76
C ALA A 13 -13.80 -43.62 11.84
N VAL A 14 -14.03 -43.63 10.52
CA VAL A 14 -13.13 -43.01 9.52
C VAL A 14 -13.76 -41.78 8.83
N CYS A 15 -14.88 -41.26 9.34
CA CYS A 15 -15.53 -40.06 8.78
C CYS A 15 -15.46 -38.81 9.67
N LEU A 16 -14.72 -38.83 10.79
CA LEU A 16 -14.71 -37.75 11.79
C LEU A 16 -13.41 -36.90 11.81
N LEU A 17 -12.55 -36.98 10.80
CA LEU A 17 -11.28 -36.22 10.76
C LEU A 17 -11.20 -35.16 9.65
N LEU A 18 -12.33 -34.72 9.11
CA LEU A 18 -12.36 -33.62 8.13
C LEU A 18 -13.26 -32.47 8.60
N THR A 19 -13.19 -32.10 9.88
CA THR A 19 -13.36 -30.68 10.23
C THR A 19 -12.06 -29.98 9.87
N ALA A 20 -11.88 -29.76 8.56
CA ALA A 20 -10.98 -28.72 8.10
C ALA A 20 -11.42 -27.45 8.80
N CYS A 21 -10.51 -26.88 9.57
CA CYS A 21 -10.64 -25.52 10.03
C CYS A 21 -10.88 -24.70 8.76
N ASP A 22 -12.11 -24.23 8.54
CA ASP A 22 -12.39 -23.05 7.72
C ASP A 22 -11.73 -21.87 8.45
N GLY A 23 -10.40 -21.90 8.48
CA GLY A 23 -9.59 -20.71 8.53
C GLY A 23 -9.84 -20.06 7.20
N ALA A 24 -10.95 -19.34 7.12
CA ALA A 24 -11.01 -18.15 6.31
C ALA A 24 -9.74 -17.39 6.68
N ALA A 25 -8.71 -17.53 5.84
CA ALA A 25 -7.69 -16.53 5.71
C ALA A 25 -8.47 -15.30 5.31
N SER A 26 -8.99 -14.59 6.30
CA SER A 26 -9.29 -13.18 6.21
C SER A 26 -7.99 -12.62 5.67
N SER A 27 -7.96 -12.36 4.37
CA SER A 27 -7.00 -11.46 3.78
C SER A 27 -7.25 -10.14 4.51
N SER A 28 -6.60 -9.97 5.66
CA SER A 28 -6.55 -8.72 6.41
C SER A 28 -5.66 -7.74 5.65
N GLY A 29 -5.79 -7.72 4.31
CA GLY A 29 -5.16 -6.77 3.45
C GLY A 29 -5.70 -5.42 3.86
N GLY A 30 -4.83 -4.56 4.37
CA GLY A 30 -5.21 -3.20 4.71
C GLY A 30 -5.81 -2.50 3.50
N LYS A 31 -6.59 -1.46 3.77
CA LYS A 31 -7.26 -0.68 2.71
C LYS A 31 -6.22 0.14 1.95
N THR A 32 -6.51 0.42 0.67
CA THR A 32 -5.76 1.41 -0.10
C THR A 32 -6.49 2.75 -0.04
N VAL A 33 -5.77 3.82 0.33
CA VAL A 33 -6.24 5.20 0.31
C VAL A 33 -5.51 5.95 -0.80
N VAL A 34 -6.24 6.47 -1.77
CA VAL A 34 -5.67 7.27 -2.87
C VAL A 34 -5.74 8.75 -2.51
N ILE A 35 -4.62 9.45 -2.60
CA ILE A 35 -4.51 10.88 -2.37
C ILE A 35 -4.03 11.57 -3.63
N THR A 36 -4.81 12.52 -4.11
CA THR A 36 -4.41 13.49 -5.12
C THR A 36 -4.19 14.83 -4.41
N PRO A 37 -3.09 15.56 -4.69
CA PRO A 37 -2.82 16.84 -4.05
C PRO A 37 -4.01 17.82 -4.12
N ALA A 38 -4.48 18.25 -2.95
CA ALA A 38 -5.48 19.31 -2.83
C ALA A 38 -4.84 20.66 -2.50
N ILE A 39 -5.55 21.75 -2.79
CA ILE A 39 -5.12 23.13 -2.46
C ILE A 39 -5.06 23.37 -0.94
N LYS A 40 -5.76 22.57 -0.14
CA LYS A 40 -5.68 22.56 1.33
C LYS A 40 -4.74 21.43 1.77
N GLY A 41 -4.09 21.60 2.92
CA GLY A 41 -3.23 20.57 3.51
C GLY A 41 -3.94 19.21 3.58
N ASN A 42 -3.18 18.14 3.34
CA ASN A 42 -3.70 16.78 3.24
C ASN A 42 -3.49 16.03 4.57
N LEU A 43 -4.48 15.22 4.96
CA LEU A 43 -4.43 14.34 6.13
C LEU A 43 -4.95 12.96 5.73
N ALA A 44 -4.23 11.90 6.09
CA ALA A 44 -4.72 10.53 5.97
C ALA A 44 -4.79 9.85 7.35
N ASN A 45 -5.89 9.12 7.58
CA ASN A 45 -6.10 8.27 8.75
C ASN A 45 -6.08 6.80 8.32
N LEU A 46 -5.05 6.08 8.76
CA LEU A 46 -4.74 4.71 8.38
C LEU A 46 -4.72 3.80 9.62
N ASN A 47 -4.83 2.49 9.39
CA ASN A 47 -4.44 1.44 10.33
C ASN A 47 -3.11 0.82 9.87
N VAL A 48 -2.38 0.21 10.78
CA VAL A 48 -1.22 -0.63 10.40
C VAL A 48 -1.62 -1.67 9.36
N GLY A 49 -0.84 -1.77 8.29
CA GLY A 49 -1.10 -2.66 7.16
C GLY A 49 -1.87 -1.99 6.01
N ASP A 50 -2.42 -0.79 6.18
CA ASP A 50 -3.02 -0.03 5.08
C ASP A 50 -1.95 0.49 4.11
N THR A 51 -2.38 0.76 2.88
CA THR A 51 -1.56 1.35 1.82
C THR A 51 -2.08 2.73 1.48
N ILE A 52 -1.19 3.69 1.24
CA ILE A 52 -1.51 5.00 0.69
C ILE A 52 -0.84 5.15 -0.67
N GLU A 53 -1.62 5.60 -1.65
CA GLU A 53 -1.18 5.85 -3.02
C GLU A 53 -1.27 7.35 -3.29
N ILE A 54 -0.11 7.99 -3.46
CA ILE A 54 -0.03 9.41 -3.78
C ILE A 54 0.05 9.56 -5.30
N GLN A 55 -0.93 10.24 -5.88
CA GLN A 55 -1.01 10.50 -7.32
C GLN A 55 -0.81 11.99 -7.59
N ILE A 56 0.36 12.37 -8.10
CA ILE A 56 0.75 13.76 -8.32
C ILE A 56 0.70 14.08 -9.83
N PRO A 57 -0.20 14.99 -10.27
CA PRO A 57 -0.14 15.54 -11.62
C PRO A 57 1.23 16.17 -11.88
N THR A 58 1.95 15.66 -12.88
CA THR A 58 3.34 16.04 -13.15
C THR A 58 3.54 16.24 -14.64
N ILE A 59 4.14 17.38 -15.00
CA ILE A 59 4.78 17.58 -16.30
C ILE A 59 6.26 17.17 -16.11
N PRO A 60 6.72 16.08 -16.73
CA PRO A 60 8.06 15.56 -16.48
C PRO A 60 9.13 16.55 -16.98
N THR A 61 10.18 16.72 -16.17
CA THR A 61 11.37 17.52 -16.48
C THR A 61 12.56 16.58 -16.46
N GLU A 62 13.44 16.69 -17.45
CA GLU A 62 14.59 15.79 -17.56
C GLU A 62 15.46 15.80 -16.30
N GLY A 63 15.71 14.60 -15.76
CA GLY A 63 16.50 14.40 -14.56
C GLY A 63 15.80 14.75 -13.25
N PHE A 64 14.51 15.11 -13.27
CA PHE A 64 13.72 15.33 -12.05
C PHE A 64 12.89 14.10 -11.67
N GLU A 65 12.81 13.84 -10.37
CA GLU A 65 12.02 12.75 -9.80
C GLU A 65 11.39 13.17 -8.46
N TRP A 66 10.23 12.60 -8.14
CA TRP A 66 9.60 12.77 -6.84
C TRP A 66 10.23 11.80 -5.84
N VAL A 67 10.76 12.34 -4.74
CA VAL A 67 11.42 11.56 -3.68
C VAL A 67 10.82 11.88 -2.33
N ALA A 68 10.69 10.88 -1.47
CA ALA A 68 10.35 11.08 -0.07
C ALA A 68 11.55 11.64 0.71
N GLN A 69 11.32 12.67 1.52
CA GLN A 69 12.31 13.30 2.37
C GLN A 69 11.96 13.08 3.84
N ASP A 70 12.98 12.75 4.66
CA ASP A 70 12.88 12.62 6.12
C ASP A 70 11.75 11.68 6.59
N LEU A 71 11.46 10.63 5.81
CA LEU A 71 10.38 9.68 6.09
C LEU A 71 10.70 8.80 7.32
N ASP A 72 9.81 8.81 8.32
CA ASP A 72 9.89 7.86 9.43
C ASP A 72 9.45 6.45 9.00
N THR A 73 10.43 5.65 8.63
CA THR A 73 10.24 4.27 8.15
C THR A 73 9.73 3.28 9.20
N ASN A 74 9.66 3.66 10.48
CA ASN A 74 9.00 2.84 11.49
C ASN A 74 7.46 2.96 11.41
N ILE A 75 6.95 4.04 10.81
CA ILE A 75 5.52 4.34 10.69
C ILE A 75 5.04 4.11 9.26
N LEU A 76 5.79 4.62 8.27
CA LEU A 76 5.39 4.60 6.86
C LEU A 76 6.58 4.24 5.97
N VAL A 77 6.44 3.21 5.14
CA VAL A 77 7.51 2.68 4.27
C VAL A 77 7.10 2.84 2.82
N GLN A 78 7.96 3.41 1.98
CA GLN A 78 7.73 3.47 0.54
C GLN A 78 7.88 2.09 -0.09
N GLU A 79 6.90 1.68 -0.90
CA GLU A 79 6.92 0.43 -1.66
C GLU A 79 7.37 0.72 -3.10
N GLY A 80 8.62 0.38 -3.40
CA GLY A 80 9.19 0.56 -4.74
C GLY A 80 9.51 2.02 -5.09
N SER A 81 9.81 2.24 -6.37
CA SER A 81 10.13 3.56 -6.92
C SER A 81 8.85 4.28 -7.38
N ALA A 82 8.93 5.62 -7.51
CA ALA A 82 7.88 6.40 -8.13
C ALA A 82 7.66 5.97 -9.59
N VAL A 83 6.41 5.87 -10.02
CA VAL A 83 6.04 5.45 -11.38
C VAL A 83 5.31 6.57 -12.09
N TYR A 84 5.83 7.00 -13.25
CA TYR A 84 5.16 7.96 -14.12
C TYR A 84 4.26 7.26 -15.13
N THR A 85 3.02 7.73 -15.25
CA THR A 85 2.05 7.32 -16.28
C THR A 85 1.64 8.56 -17.08
N GLU A 86 1.91 8.56 -18.38
CA GLU A 86 1.51 9.63 -19.29
C GLU A 86 -0.02 9.73 -19.42
N ASP A 87 -0.54 10.96 -19.56
CA ASP A 87 -1.93 11.16 -19.98
C ASP A 87 -1.99 11.15 -21.50
N SER A 88 -2.60 10.09 -22.05
CA SER A 88 -2.71 9.87 -23.50
C SER A 88 -3.74 10.77 -24.21
N SER A 89 -4.42 11.66 -23.49
CA SER A 89 -5.43 12.54 -24.06
C SER A 89 -4.83 13.50 -25.08
N PRO A 90 -5.53 13.80 -26.21
CA PRO A 90 -5.06 14.79 -27.17
C PRO A 90 -4.81 16.14 -26.50
N ASN A 91 -3.61 16.70 -26.71
CA ASN A 91 -3.12 17.96 -26.11
C ASN A 91 -2.73 17.91 -24.63
N SER A 92 -2.56 16.73 -24.03
CA SER A 92 -1.96 16.64 -22.70
C SER A 92 -0.44 16.89 -22.78
N ALA A 93 0.10 17.60 -21.79
CA ALA A 93 1.53 17.90 -21.66
C ALA A 93 2.17 17.16 -20.47
N GLY A 94 1.40 16.33 -19.76
CA GLY A 94 1.84 15.71 -18.52
C GLY A 94 1.22 14.35 -18.28
N GLY A 95 1.24 13.94 -17.03
CA GLY A 95 0.69 12.68 -16.58
C GLY A 95 0.59 12.65 -15.06
N ILE A 96 0.53 11.44 -14.51
CA ILE A 96 0.49 11.22 -13.06
C ILE A 96 1.76 10.49 -12.63
N VAL A 97 2.43 10.99 -11.60
CA VAL A 97 3.42 10.22 -10.85
C VAL A 97 2.72 9.57 -9.66
N THR A 98 2.87 8.25 -9.54
CA THR A 98 2.32 7.44 -8.45
C THR A 98 3.44 7.01 -7.51
N LEU A 99 3.27 7.29 -6.22
CA LEU A 99 4.12 6.79 -5.13
C LEU A 99 3.28 5.98 -4.15
N ILE A 100 3.75 4.79 -3.78
CA ILE A 100 3.02 3.85 -2.90
C ILE A 100 3.73 3.76 -1.56
N PHE A 101 2.98 3.84 -0.47
CA PHE A 101 3.52 3.66 0.87
C PHE A 101 2.66 2.71 1.70
N LYS A 102 3.32 1.90 2.54
CA LYS A 102 2.73 0.98 3.49
C LYS A 102 2.79 1.53 4.91
N ALA A 103 1.65 1.52 5.61
CA ALA A 103 1.60 1.80 7.04
C ALA A 103 2.24 0.62 7.80
N ALA A 104 3.45 0.80 8.30
CA ALA A 104 4.25 -0.25 8.95
C ALA A 104 4.10 -0.25 10.48
N GLY A 105 3.80 0.89 11.08
CA GLY A 105 3.66 1.03 12.54
C GLY A 105 2.73 2.18 12.92
N SER A 106 2.15 2.08 14.11
CA SER A 106 1.26 3.11 14.66
C SER A 106 2.04 4.37 15.03
N GLY A 107 1.45 5.54 14.80
CA GLY A 107 2.04 6.83 15.14
C GLY A 107 1.57 7.94 14.19
N GLN A 108 2.17 9.11 14.32
CA GLN A 108 1.95 10.23 13.42
C GLN A 108 3.26 10.60 12.75
N THR A 109 3.23 10.78 11.43
CA THR A 109 4.40 11.21 10.64
C THR A 109 4.02 12.23 9.58
N ASN A 110 4.99 13.03 9.13
CA ASN A 110 4.83 13.92 7.99
C ASN A 110 5.42 13.22 6.76
N LEU A 111 4.59 13.02 5.73
CA LEU A 111 5.07 12.59 4.42
C LEU A 111 5.40 13.84 3.61
N ASN A 112 6.70 14.07 3.39
CA ASN A 112 7.20 15.14 2.54
C ASN A 112 7.79 14.55 1.27
N LEU A 113 7.34 15.04 0.12
CA LEU A 113 7.85 14.69 -1.19
C LEU A 113 8.47 15.92 -1.84
N LEU A 114 9.63 15.77 -2.45
CA LEU A 114 10.31 16.81 -3.21
C LEU A 114 10.49 16.36 -4.65
N TYR A 115 10.28 17.28 -5.60
CA TYR A 115 10.59 17.05 -7.01
C TYR A 115 12.00 17.55 -7.29
N VAL A 116 12.97 16.64 -7.22
CA VAL A 116 14.41 16.96 -7.17
C VAL A 116 15.12 16.55 -8.45
N ASN A 117 16.11 17.34 -8.84
CA ASN A 117 17.01 16.97 -9.92
C ASN A 117 18.19 16.15 -9.37
N SER A 118 18.34 14.91 -9.84
CA SER A 118 19.36 13.97 -9.34
C SER A 118 20.80 14.47 -9.57
N SER A 119 21.02 15.38 -10.52
CA SER A 119 22.33 15.88 -10.91
C SER A 119 22.71 17.23 -10.29
N SER A 120 21.76 17.97 -9.71
CA SER A 120 22.00 19.35 -9.24
C SER A 120 21.51 19.65 -7.82
N SER A 121 20.94 18.68 -7.09
CA SER A 121 20.39 18.84 -5.73
C SER A 121 19.32 19.94 -5.56
N LEU A 122 18.84 20.50 -6.67
CA LEU A 122 17.77 21.48 -6.70
C LEU A 122 16.42 20.77 -6.65
N SER A 123 15.48 21.36 -5.91
CA SER A 123 14.06 20.99 -5.96
C SER A 123 13.28 22.08 -6.69
N SER A 124 12.30 21.69 -7.50
CA SER A 124 11.40 22.64 -8.18
C SER A 124 9.95 22.57 -7.69
N ASP A 125 9.57 21.54 -6.92
CA ASP A 125 8.23 21.40 -6.36
C ASP A 125 8.25 20.56 -5.07
N SER A 126 7.19 20.66 -4.27
CA SER A 126 7.02 19.87 -3.06
C SER A 126 5.55 19.52 -2.78
N PHE A 127 5.36 18.38 -2.13
CA PHE A 127 4.09 17.94 -1.60
C PHE A 127 4.27 17.51 -0.15
N GLY A 128 3.36 17.91 0.73
CA GLY A 128 3.42 17.59 2.15
C GLY A 128 2.05 17.16 2.68
N MET A 129 2.05 16.14 3.54
CA MET A 129 0.84 15.73 4.24
C MET A 129 1.11 15.10 5.60
N VAL A 130 0.12 15.18 6.49
CA VAL A 130 0.15 14.46 7.77
C VAL A 130 -0.45 13.07 7.56
N VAL A 131 0.20 12.05 8.10
CA VAL A 131 -0.31 10.68 8.14
C VAL A 131 -0.41 10.23 9.59
N GLU A 132 -1.62 9.86 10.01
CA GLU A 132 -1.88 9.22 11.29
C GLU A 132 -2.18 7.74 11.08
N VAL A 133 -1.42 6.87 11.73
CA VAL A 133 -1.56 5.42 11.70
C VAL A 133 -1.98 4.92 13.09
N LYS A 134 -3.06 4.17 13.17
CA LYS A 134 -3.60 3.57 14.40
C LYS A 134 -3.33 2.07 14.48
#